data_AF-A0A0D2PIF7-F1
#
_entry.id   AF-A0A0D2PIF7-F1
#
_cell.length_a   1.000
_cell.length_b   1.000
_cell.length_c   1.000
_cell.angle_alpha   90.00
_cell.angle_beta   90.00
_cell.angle_gamma   90.00
#
_symmetry.space_group_name_H-M   'P 1'
#
loop_
_entity.id
_entity.type
_entity.pdbx_description
1 polymer ?
#
loop_
_entity_poly.entity_id
_entity_poly.type
_entity_poly.pdbx_seq_one_letter_code
_entity_poly.pdbx_strand_id
1 'polypeptide(L)'
;MMRPTPASAPFDSPAADVILRSSDKEPTDFRTFKLLLSLSSNFFSEIFTLPQPADPNSSIYSDEYVRDSDTPVVQMVEDRQTLQLLLGLCMPISLSETPKFSSLQEIQKVQEAAFKFEMEGVQKYLRAELTSPRFIESQPLRVFAIAYRYGWDPEARQAARYTLRHQMNVTYFSELEFMSGATLYKLQEYHRTCEEDHALVSMDEDDVQR
;
A
#
# COMPACT_ATOMS: atom_id res chain seq x y z
N MET A 1 12.06 25.81 10.39
CA MET A 1 11.34 24.55 10.11
C MET A 1 10.23 24.41 11.13
N MET A 2 9.02 23.96 10.75
CA MET A 2 7.94 23.74 11.71
C MET A 2 8.28 22.55 12.62
N ARG A 3 7.86 22.64 13.89
CA ARG A 3 8.05 21.58 14.87
C ARG A 3 7.19 20.38 14.48
N PRO A 4 7.75 19.15 14.44
CA PRO A 4 6.97 17.96 14.14
C PRO A 4 5.89 17.71 15.20
N THR A 5 4.76 17.18 14.77
CA THR A 5 3.67 16.75 15.65
C THR A 5 3.83 15.27 16.00
N PRO A 6 3.69 14.84 17.26
CA PRO A 6 3.68 13.42 17.57
C PRO A 6 2.45 12.74 16.96
N ALA A 7 2.62 11.54 16.41
CA ALA A 7 1.50 10.69 16.02
C ALA A 7 0.68 10.27 17.25
N SER A 8 -0.60 9.94 17.03
CA SER A 8 -1.45 9.36 18.08
C SER A 8 -1.13 7.88 18.29
N ALA A 9 -1.74 7.29 19.34
CA ALA A 9 -1.78 5.83 19.51
C ALA A 9 -2.10 5.10 18.19
N PRO A 10 -1.41 3.98 17.90
CA PRO A 10 -0.46 3.28 18.77
C PRO A 10 1.00 3.78 18.63
N PHE A 11 1.24 4.93 18.01
CA PHE A 11 2.58 5.44 17.66
C PHE A 11 3.05 6.59 18.55
N ASP A 12 2.59 6.60 19.82
CA ASP A 12 2.88 7.62 20.84
C ASP A 12 3.63 7.06 22.06
N SER A 13 4.05 5.78 22.03
CA SER A 13 4.68 5.12 23.17
C SER A 13 6.03 5.76 23.55
N PRO A 14 6.23 6.16 24.81
CA PRO A 14 7.53 6.68 25.27
C PRO A 14 8.62 5.59 25.30
N ALA A 15 8.24 4.30 25.29
CA ALA A 15 9.19 3.19 25.27
C ALA A 15 9.80 2.89 23.88
N ALA A 16 9.34 3.60 22.84
CA ALA A 16 9.84 3.43 21.47
C ALA A 16 11.34 3.74 21.34
N ASP A 17 12.05 2.89 20.59
CA ASP A 17 13.50 2.96 20.38
C ASP A 17 13.88 3.51 18.99
N VAL A 18 12.90 3.96 18.21
CA VAL A 18 13.09 4.73 16.97
C VAL A 18 11.87 5.63 16.68
N ILE A 19 12.14 6.79 16.07
CA ILE A 19 11.11 7.69 15.53
C ILE A 19 11.25 7.76 14.01
N LEU A 20 10.17 7.47 13.28
CA LEU A 20 10.11 7.73 11.85
C LEU A 20 9.38 9.05 11.61
N ARG A 21 10.05 10.04 11.01
CA ARG A 21 9.49 11.36 10.73
C ARG A 21 9.00 11.43 9.29
N SER A 22 7.72 11.77 9.09
CA SER A 22 7.13 11.89 7.75
C SER A 22 7.72 13.05 6.93
N SER A 23 7.53 13.00 5.61
CA SER A 23 8.03 14.01 4.67
C SER A 23 7.09 15.22 4.47
N ASP A 24 5.92 15.22 5.12
CA ASP A 24 4.94 16.29 5.00
C ASP A 24 5.54 17.66 5.35
N LYS A 25 4.97 18.72 4.77
CA LYS A 25 5.32 20.11 5.15
C LYS A 25 5.19 20.35 6.66
N GLU A 26 4.17 19.71 7.25
CA GLU A 26 3.98 19.60 8.70
C GLU A 26 4.25 18.14 9.11
N PRO A 27 5.51 17.82 9.44
CA PRO A 27 5.94 16.44 9.64
C PRO A 27 5.33 15.85 10.90
N THR A 28 5.06 14.55 10.86
CA THR A 28 4.58 13.77 11.99
C THR A 28 5.63 12.76 12.44
N ASP A 29 5.87 12.69 13.74
CA ASP A 29 6.82 11.77 14.37
C ASP A 29 6.08 10.51 14.84
N PHE A 30 6.37 9.38 14.20
CA PHE A 30 5.83 8.07 14.55
C PHE A 30 6.81 7.34 15.45
N ARG A 31 6.46 7.17 16.73
CA ARG A 31 7.24 6.38 17.69
C ARG A 31 6.93 4.89 17.46
N THR A 32 7.96 4.09 17.18
CA THR A 32 7.84 2.66 16.93
C THR A 32 9.04 1.89 17.47
N PHE A 33 9.05 0.57 17.26
CA PHE A 33 10.07 -0.33 17.76
C PHE A 33 10.88 -0.92 16.62
N LYS A 34 12.21 -0.84 16.70
CA LYS A 34 13.15 -1.47 15.77
C LYS A 34 12.84 -2.95 15.62
N LEU A 35 12.53 -3.65 16.71
CA LEU A 35 12.13 -5.06 16.68
C LEU A 35 10.92 -5.31 15.76
N LEU A 36 9.86 -4.51 15.85
CA LEU A 36 8.66 -4.68 15.02
C LEU A 36 8.98 -4.45 13.54
N LEU A 37 9.78 -3.42 13.25
CA LEU A 37 10.25 -3.13 11.90
C LEU A 37 11.14 -4.25 11.36
N SER A 38 12.12 -4.71 12.13
CA SER A 38 13.02 -5.81 11.73
C SER A 38 12.30 -7.13 11.50
N LEU A 39 11.26 -7.44 12.28
CA LEU A 39 10.43 -8.63 12.06
C LEU A 39 9.54 -8.51 10.80
N SER A 40 9.24 -7.28 10.38
CA SER A 40 8.37 -7.01 9.23
C SER A 40 9.15 -6.76 7.93
N SER A 41 10.46 -6.50 8.01
CA SER A 41 11.28 -5.98 6.91
C SER A 41 12.72 -6.48 7.00
N ASN A 42 13.19 -7.14 5.95
CA ASN A 42 14.58 -7.54 5.84
C ASN A 42 15.51 -6.31 5.79
N PHE A 43 15.13 -5.28 5.02
CA PHE A 43 15.81 -3.99 5.00
C PHE A 43 16.04 -3.40 6.39
N PHE A 44 15.01 -3.31 7.24
CA PHE A 44 15.15 -2.79 8.60
C PHE A 44 15.92 -3.73 9.51
N SER A 45 15.81 -5.06 9.30
CA SER A 45 16.61 -6.04 10.02
C SER A 45 18.12 -5.85 9.80
N GLU A 46 18.51 -5.45 8.58
CA GLU A 46 19.92 -5.21 8.23
C GLU A 46 20.39 -3.81 8.63
N ILE A 47 19.64 -2.77 8.28
CA ILE A 47 20.07 -1.37 8.48
C ILE A 47 20.27 -1.04 9.96
N PHE A 48 19.52 -1.65 10.86
CA PHE A 48 19.67 -1.43 12.31
C PHE A 48 20.87 -2.13 12.93
N THR A 49 21.54 -3.03 12.20
CA THR A 49 22.81 -3.64 12.63
C THR A 49 24.03 -2.80 12.26
N LEU A 50 23.86 -1.83 11.36
CA LEU A 50 24.97 -1.03 10.87
C LEU A 50 25.50 -0.09 11.97
N PRO A 51 26.83 0.12 12.06
CA PRO A 51 27.40 1.11 12.96
C PRO A 51 26.89 2.50 12.58
N GLN A 52 26.25 3.21 13.50
CA GLN A 52 25.92 4.60 13.26
C GLN A 52 27.18 5.46 13.37
N PRO A 53 27.39 6.45 12.48
CA PRO A 53 28.43 7.44 12.68
C PRO A 53 28.25 8.09 14.05
N ALA A 54 29.30 8.10 14.87
CA ALA A 54 29.29 8.85 16.11
C ALA A 54 29.29 10.34 15.76
N ASP A 55 28.12 10.94 15.60
CA ASP A 55 27.99 12.35 15.27
C ASP A 55 28.09 13.17 16.57
N PRO A 56 29.17 13.94 16.80
CA PRO A 56 29.33 14.74 18.02
C PRO A 56 28.34 15.91 18.12
N ASN A 57 27.59 16.17 17.03
CA ASN A 57 26.71 17.32 16.85
C ASN A 57 25.21 16.97 16.91
N SER A 58 24.82 15.78 17.35
CA SER A 58 23.40 15.42 17.51
C SER A 58 22.65 16.23 18.59
N SER A 59 23.34 17.14 19.28
CA SER A 59 22.79 18.01 20.34
C SER A 59 22.67 19.51 19.98
N ILE A 60 22.89 19.94 18.74
CA ILE A 60 22.94 21.39 18.39
C ILE A 60 21.56 22.03 18.08
N TYR A 61 20.44 21.31 18.28
CA TYR A 61 19.12 21.95 18.40
C TYR A 61 18.60 21.81 19.83
N SER A 62 19.26 22.49 20.76
CA SER A 62 18.78 22.67 22.13
C SER A 62 17.63 23.67 22.16
N ASP A 63 16.42 23.19 21.88
CA ASP A 63 15.20 23.81 22.43
C ASP A 63 14.89 23.13 23.77
N GLU A 64 14.70 23.94 24.79
CA GLU A 64 14.84 23.66 26.23
C GLU A 64 13.77 22.71 26.84
N TYR A 65 13.14 21.84 26.06
CA TYR A 65 11.97 21.07 26.50
C TYR A 65 11.97 19.54 26.27
N VAL A 66 13.05 18.88 25.85
CA VAL A 66 13.13 17.41 25.94
C VAL A 66 14.58 16.96 26.15
N ARG A 67 14.97 16.72 27.41
CA ARG A 67 16.20 15.97 27.77
C ARG A 67 15.94 14.47 27.94
N ASP A 68 14.84 13.94 27.40
CA ASP A 68 14.31 12.62 27.79
C ASP A 68 14.11 11.61 26.66
N SER A 69 14.74 11.78 25.49
CA SER A 69 14.88 10.62 24.59
C SER A 69 16.05 10.76 23.62
N ASP A 70 17.12 10.01 23.86
CA ASP A 70 18.17 9.65 22.87
C ASP A 70 17.61 8.78 21.71
N THR A 71 16.29 8.76 21.51
CA THR A 71 15.63 7.95 20.49
C THR A 71 15.98 8.50 19.11
N PRO A 72 16.63 7.70 18.23
CA PRO A 72 17.04 8.16 16.92
C PRO A 72 15.82 8.51 16.06
N VAL A 73 15.92 9.65 15.37
CA VAL A 73 14.90 10.12 14.41
C VAL A 73 15.40 9.85 12.99
N VAL A 74 14.61 9.09 12.22
CA VAL A 74 14.87 8.81 10.80
C VAL A 74 13.91 9.64 9.95
N GLN A 75 14.46 10.53 9.12
CA GLN A 75 13.66 11.29 8.16
C GLN A 75 13.24 10.39 7.00
N MET A 76 11.93 10.27 6.78
CA MET A 76 11.33 9.44 5.75
C MET A 76 11.02 10.27 4.49
N VAL A 77 10.86 9.57 3.37
CA VAL A 77 10.35 10.14 2.11
C VAL A 77 8.81 10.02 2.06
N GLU A 78 8.27 9.05 2.79
CA GLU A 78 6.87 8.72 2.88
C GLU A 78 6.10 9.76 3.70
N ASP A 79 4.90 10.10 3.24
CA ASP A 79 3.99 11.01 3.95
C ASP A 79 3.35 10.33 5.17
N ARG A 80 2.73 11.15 6.02
CA ARG A 80 2.08 10.73 7.26
C ARG A 80 1.07 9.61 7.04
N GLN A 81 0.25 9.71 5.99
CA GLN A 81 -0.78 8.72 5.72
C GLN A 81 -0.18 7.37 5.32
N THR A 82 0.85 7.39 4.48
CA THR A 82 1.57 6.20 4.04
C THR A 82 2.24 5.51 5.22
N LEU A 83 2.95 6.27 6.07
CA LEU A 83 3.59 5.73 7.28
C LEU A 83 2.57 5.18 8.28
N GLN A 84 1.45 5.86 8.50
CA GLN A 84 0.42 5.41 9.42
C GLN A 84 -0.18 4.05 9.00
N LEU A 85 -0.48 3.88 7.71
CA LEU A 85 -1.00 2.63 7.16
C LEU A 85 0.06 1.53 7.19
N LEU A 86 1.28 1.83 6.73
CA LEU A 86 2.40 0.87 6.66
C LEU A 86 2.76 0.35 8.06
N LEU A 87 2.98 1.25 9.01
CA LEU A 87 3.33 0.89 10.38
C LEU A 87 2.18 0.18 11.07
N GLY A 88 0.93 0.55 10.78
CA GLY A 88 -0.25 -0.12 11.33
C GLY A 88 -0.30 -1.60 10.91
N LEU A 89 0.15 -1.95 9.70
CA LEU A 89 0.27 -3.33 9.25
C LEU A 89 1.42 -4.11 9.91
N CYS A 90 2.36 -3.41 10.54
CA CYS A 90 3.45 -4.00 11.33
C CYS A 90 3.07 -4.19 12.82
N MET A 91 1.92 -3.66 13.24
CA MET A 91 1.49 -3.73 14.64
C MET A 91 0.76 -5.04 14.96
N PRO A 92 0.96 -5.61 16.17
CA PRO A 92 0.15 -6.71 16.66
C PRO A 92 -1.35 -6.36 16.68
N ILE A 93 -2.19 -7.28 16.23
CA ILE A 93 -3.66 -7.10 16.20
C ILE A 93 -4.29 -6.89 17.59
N SER A 94 -3.58 -7.26 18.67
CA SER A 94 -3.99 -7.00 20.04
C SER A 94 -3.75 -5.56 20.51
N LEU A 95 -2.92 -4.80 19.78
CA LEU A 95 -2.55 -3.42 20.11
C LEU A 95 -3.23 -2.40 19.19
N SER A 96 -3.58 -2.78 17.96
CA SER A 96 -4.21 -1.91 16.98
C SER A 96 -5.15 -2.69 16.08
N GLU A 97 -6.24 -2.05 15.65
CA GLU A 97 -7.02 -2.56 14.53
C GLU A 97 -6.18 -2.59 13.25
N THR A 98 -6.48 -3.55 12.38
CA THR A 98 -5.89 -3.62 11.05
C THR A 98 -6.29 -2.36 10.25
N PRO A 99 -5.31 -1.67 9.63
CA PRO A 99 -5.57 -0.49 8.83
C PRO A 99 -6.61 -0.72 7.74
N LYS A 100 -7.48 0.27 7.53
CA LYS A 100 -8.48 0.27 6.46
C LYS A 100 -8.03 1.23 5.36
N PHE A 101 -7.96 0.70 4.14
CA PHE A 101 -7.68 1.48 2.95
C PHE A 101 -8.97 2.10 2.42
N SER A 102 -8.96 3.42 2.24
CA SER A 102 -10.08 4.19 1.72
C SER A 102 -10.04 4.32 0.20
N SER A 103 -8.85 4.14 -0.40
CA SER A 103 -8.65 4.32 -1.83
C SER A 103 -7.57 3.41 -2.41
N LEU A 104 -7.66 3.18 -3.72
CA LEU A 104 -6.61 2.50 -4.49
C LEU A 104 -5.28 3.26 -4.49
N GLN A 105 -5.31 4.58 -4.30
CA GLN A 105 -4.11 5.41 -4.25
C GLN A 105 -3.32 5.17 -2.95
N GLU A 106 -4.01 4.96 -1.83
CA GLU A 106 -3.37 4.55 -0.58
C GLU A 106 -2.68 3.19 -0.72
N ILE A 107 -3.34 2.21 -1.35
CA ILE A 107 -2.76 0.88 -1.61
C ILE A 107 -1.46 1.02 -2.43
N GLN A 108 -1.47 1.83 -3.49
CA GLN A 108 -0.29 2.05 -4.33
C GLN A 108 0.86 2.70 -3.55
N LYS A 109 0.60 3.76 -2.78
CA LYS A 109 1.63 4.42 -1.97
C LYS A 109 2.23 3.48 -0.93
N VAL A 110 1.40 2.72 -0.23
CA VAL A 110 1.88 1.77 0.79
C VAL A 110 2.59 0.59 0.12
N GLN A 111 2.17 0.15 -1.06
CA GLN A 111 2.89 -0.88 -1.83
C GLN A 111 4.28 -0.41 -2.26
N GLU A 112 4.42 0.84 -2.71
CA GLU A 112 5.72 1.42 -3.07
C GLU A 112 6.66 1.46 -1.85
N ALA A 113 6.15 1.88 -0.68
CA ALA A 113 6.90 1.86 0.57
C ALA A 113 7.25 0.43 1.03
N ALA A 114 6.28 -0.49 0.98
CA ALA A 114 6.48 -1.89 1.37
C ALA A 114 7.48 -2.61 0.45
N PHE A 115 7.49 -2.28 -0.84
CA PHE A 115 8.52 -2.76 -1.77
C PHE A 115 9.90 -2.18 -1.44
N LYS A 116 9.98 -0.86 -1.23
CA LYS A 116 11.23 -0.15 -0.86
C LYS A 116 11.84 -0.70 0.43
N PHE A 117 11.02 -1.04 1.41
CA PHE A 117 11.47 -1.57 2.70
C PHE A 117 11.43 -3.11 2.77
N GLU A 118 11.30 -3.82 1.65
CA GLU A 118 11.34 -5.28 1.62
C GLU A 118 10.36 -5.96 2.61
N MET A 119 9.14 -5.42 2.71
CA MET A 119 8.09 -5.90 3.62
C MET A 119 7.16 -6.90 2.93
N GLU A 120 7.63 -8.12 2.69
CA GLU A 120 6.87 -9.14 1.94
C GLU A 120 5.48 -9.44 2.52
N GLY A 121 5.37 -9.50 3.86
CA GLY A 121 4.10 -9.72 4.54
C GLY A 121 3.07 -8.61 4.26
N VAL A 122 3.53 -7.36 4.24
CA VAL A 122 2.70 -6.20 3.89
C VAL A 122 2.30 -6.26 2.41
N GLN A 123 3.22 -6.57 1.51
CA GLN A 123 2.91 -6.71 0.07
C GLN A 123 1.85 -7.80 -0.17
N LYS A 124 1.94 -8.94 0.53
CA LYS A 124 0.92 -10.00 0.47
C LYS A 124 -0.44 -9.52 0.97
N TYR A 125 -0.48 -8.74 2.06
CA TYR A 125 -1.72 -8.15 2.56
C TYR A 125 -2.33 -7.19 1.53
N LEU A 126 -1.54 -6.31 0.93
CA LEU A 126 -2.00 -5.33 -0.05
C LEU A 126 -2.57 -5.97 -1.32
N ARG A 127 -2.04 -7.12 -1.75
CA ARG A 127 -2.60 -7.91 -2.84
C ARG A 127 -4.03 -8.38 -2.55
N ALA A 128 -4.24 -8.96 -1.37
CA ALA A 128 -5.56 -9.40 -0.93
C ALA A 128 -6.52 -8.21 -0.79
N GLU A 129 -6.05 -7.12 -0.20
CA GLU A 129 -6.81 -5.89 -0.02
C GLU A 129 -7.22 -5.24 -1.35
N LEU A 130 -6.32 -5.19 -2.34
CA LEU A 130 -6.59 -4.70 -3.69
C LEU A 130 -7.74 -5.47 -4.36
N THR A 131 -7.81 -6.78 -4.14
CA THR A 131 -8.88 -7.65 -4.67
C THR A 131 -10.09 -7.80 -3.76
N SER A 132 -10.16 -7.04 -2.66
CA SER A 132 -11.32 -7.09 -1.77
C SER A 132 -12.60 -6.66 -2.51
N PRO A 133 -13.78 -7.19 -2.14
CA PRO A 133 -15.04 -6.90 -2.84
C PRO A 133 -15.28 -5.40 -3.07
N ARG A 134 -14.95 -4.56 -2.07
CA ARG A 134 -15.09 -3.10 -2.16
C ARG A 134 -14.40 -2.48 -3.38
N PHE A 135 -13.22 -2.99 -3.78
CA PHE A 135 -12.44 -2.42 -4.87
C PHE A 135 -12.68 -3.16 -6.16
N ILE A 136 -12.69 -4.50 -6.14
CA ILE A 136 -12.77 -5.30 -7.36
C ILE A 136 -14.18 -5.28 -7.98
N GLU A 137 -15.25 -5.13 -7.19
CA GLU A 137 -16.62 -5.02 -7.73
C GLU A 137 -16.95 -3.60 -8.19
N SER A 138 -16.36 -2.59 -7.56
CA SER A 138 -16.65 -1.19 -7.92
C SER A 138 -15.76 -0.69 -9.05
N GLN A 139 -14.50 -1.13 -9.11
CA GLN A 139 -13.45 -0.54 -9.95
C GLN A 139 -12.52 -1.62 -10.56
N PRO A 140 -13.05 -2.70 -11.17
CA PRO A 140 -12.24 -3.83 -11.63
C PRO A 140 -11.15 -3.45 -12.64
N LEU A 141 -11.42 -2.47 -13.51
CA LEU A 141 -10.44 -2.04 -14.51
C LEU A 141 -9.25 -1.30 -13.87
N ARG A 142 -9.49 -0.51 -12.81
CA ARG A 142 -8.41 0.14 -12.04
C ARG A 142 -7.61 -0.90 -11.26
N VAL A 143 -8.29 -1.87 -10.64
CA VAL A 143 -7.67 -3.00 -9.95
C VAL A 143 -6.78 -3.80 -10.91
N PHE A 144 -7.28 -4.08 -12.12
CA PHE A 144 -6.52 -4.76 -13.17
C PHE A 144 -5.23 -3.99 -13.50
N ALA A 145 -5.33 -2.68 -13.75
CA ALA A 145 -4.18 -1.87 -14.11
C ALA A 145 -3.11 -1.83 -13.00
N ILE A 146 -3.53 -1.74 -11.73
CA ILE A 146 -2.62 -1.77 -10.58
C ILE A 146 -1.95 -3.15 -10.46
N ALA A 147 -2.73 -4.23 -10.51
CA ALA A 147 -2.20 -5.58 -10.42
C ALA A 147 -1.22 -5.86 -11.58
N TYR A 148 -1.54 -5.39 -12.80
CA TYR A 148 -0.67 -5.50 -13.96
C TYR A 148 0.65 -4.73 -13.76
N ARG A 149 0.59 -3.48 -13.25
CA ARG A 149 1.78 -2.67 -12.95
C ARG A 149 2.78 -3.41 -12.05
N TYR A 150 2.28 -4.09 -11.02
CA TYR A 150 3.10 -4.79 -10.04
C TYR A 150 3.38 -6.26 -10.39
N GLY A 151 2.96 -6.75 -11.56
CA GLY A 151 3.16 -8.15 -11.97
C GLY A 151 2.37 -9.16 -11.12
N TRP A 152 1.25 -8.74 -10.54
CA TRP A 152 0.38 -9.56 -9.71
C TRP A 152 -0.61 -10.34 -10.59
N ASP A 153 -0.08 -11.29 -11.35
CA ASP A 153 -0.84 -12.01 -12.38
C ASP A 153 -2.13 -12.69 -11.87
N PRO A 154 -2.17 -13.34 -10.69
CA PRO A 154 -3.42 -13.89 -10.15
C PRO A 154 -4.50 -12.82 -9.94
N GLU A 155 -4.12 -11.69 -9.35
CA GLU A 155 -5.00 -10.57 -9.04
C GLU A 155 -5.44 -9.85 -10.33
N ALA A 156 -4.54 -9.68 -11.30
CA ALA A 156 -4.87 -9.13 -12.61
C ALA A 156 -5.87 -10.03 -13.36
N ARG A 157 -5.66 -11.35 -13.38
CA ARG A 157 -6.64 -12.29 -13.97
C ARG A 157 -7.98 -12.24 -13.26
N GLN A 158 -7.99 -12.15 -11.93
CA GLN A 158 -9.21 -12.02 -11.16
C GLN A 158 -9.94 -10.72 -11.53
N ALA A 159 -9.24 -9.59 -11.56
CA ALA A 159 -9.80 -8.29 -11.92
C ALA A 159 -10.35 -8.27 -13.35
N ALA A 160 -9.65 -8.87 -14.32
CA ALA A 160 -10.12 -9.02 -15.70
C ALA A 160 -11.45 -9.77 -15.78
N ARG A 161 -11.65 -10.82 -14.98
CA ARG A 161 -12.96 -11.50 -14.93
C ARG A 161 -14.06 -10.60 -14.38
N TYR A 162 -13.74 -9.75 -13.40
CA TYR A 162 -14.71 -8.81 -12.86
C TYR A 162 -15.05 -7.69 -13.84
N THR A 163 -14.17 -7.32 -14.78
CA THR A 163 -14.53 -6.34 -15.82
C THR A 163 -15.67 -6.84 -16.71
N LEU A 164 -15.87 -8.15 -16.87
CA LEU A 164 -17.01 -8.72 -17.62
C LEU A 164 -18.37 -8.37 -16.99
N ARG A 165 -18.41 -8.01 -15.71
CA ARG A 165 -19.66 -7.61 -15.02
C ARG A 165 -20.07 -6.16 -15.33
N HIS A 166 -19.23 -5.44 -16.07
CA HIS A 166 -19.44 -4.04 -16.41
C HIS A 166 -19.31 -3.84 -17.92
N GLN A 167 -19.95 -2.79 -18.43
CA GLN A 167 -19.68 -2.34 -19.79
C GLN A 167 -18.24 -1.83 -19.87
N MET A 168 -17.51 -2.20 -20.93
CA MET A 168 -16.14 -1.72 -21.18
C MET A 168 -16.12 -0.30 -21.74
N ASN A 169 -16.63 0.64 -20.95
CA ASN A 169 -16.54 2.07 -21.23
C ASN A 169 -15.31 2.65 -20.53
N VAL A 170 -14.20 2.70 -21.26
CA VAL A 170 -12.93 3.21 -20.73
C VAL A 170 -12.98 4.73 -20.64
N THR A 171 -13.14 5.25 -19.43
CA THR A 171 -12.92 6.66 -19.09
C THR A 171 -11.53 6.83 -18.51
N TYR A 172 -10.96 8.05 -18.57
CA TYR A 172 -9.62 8.27 -18.04
C TYR A 172 -9.59 8.17 -16.51
N PHE A 173 -8.61 7.42 -16.00
CA PHE A 173 -8.18 7.37 -14.61
C PHE A 173 -6.65 7.20 -14.58
N SER A 174 -6.01 7.64 -13.50
CA SER A 174 -4.54 7.69 -13.42
C SER A 174 -3.87 6.34 -13.65
N GLU A 175 -4.48 5.24 -13.19
CA GLU A 175 -3.90 3.91 -13.36
C GLU A 175 -3.89 3.40 -14.82
N LEU A 176 -4.60 4.05 -15.75
CA LEU A 176 -4.50 3.71 -17.18
C LEU A 176 -3.07 3.88 -17.70
N GLU A 177 -2.31 4.82 -17.14
CA GLU A 177 -0.92 5.09 -17.54
C GLU A 177 0.03 3.91 -17.27
N PHE A 178 -0.41 2.95 -16.45
CA PHE A 178 0.37 1.73 -16.19
C PHE A 178 0.23 0.68 -17.28
N MET A 179 -0.77 0.84 -18.15
CA MET A 179 -1.04 -0.09 -19.22
C MET A 179 -0.57 0.47 -20.54
N SER A 180 0.10 -0.36 -21.33
CA SER A 180 0.30 -0.05 -22.73
C SER A 180 -1.04 -0.10 -23.49
N GLY A 181 -1.13 0.60 -24.63
CA GLY A 181 -2.29 0.45 -25.51
C GLY A 181 -2.53 -1.01 -25.94
N ALA A 182 -1.47 -1.81 -26.08
CA ALA A 182 -1.58 -3.24 -26.37
C ALA A 182 -2.19 -4.03 -25.20
N THR A 183 -1.88 -3.68 -23.96
CA THR A 183 -2.46 -4.30 -22.77
C THR A 183 -3.95 -4.01 -22.68
N LEU A 184 -4.34 -2.75 -22.88
CA LEU A 184 -5.75 -2.34 -22.89
C LEU A 184 -6.51 -3.03 -24.03
N TYR A 185 -5.93 -3.07 -25.23
CA TYR A 185 -6.50 -3.77 -26.38
C TYR A 185 -6.77 -5.24 -26.08
N LYS A 186 -5.80 -5.96 -25.50
CA LYS A 186 -5.98 -7.37 -25.11
C LYS A 186 -7.09 -7.57 -24.09
N LEU A 187 -7.25 -6.65 -23.15
CA LEU A 187 -8.33 -6.73 -22.16
C LEU A 187 -9.71 -6.46 -22.80
N GLN A 188 -9.79 -5.53 -23.75
CA GLN A 188 -11.01 -5.28 -24.53
C GLN A 188 -11.34 -6.47 -25.44
N GLU A 189 -10.34 -7.08 -26.08
CA GLU A 189 -10.52 -8.29 -26.89
C GLU A 189 -11.04 -9.44 -26.03
N TYR A 190 -10.44 -9.67 -24.86
CA TYR A 190 -10.92 -10.65 -23.87
C TYR A 190 -12.39 -10.41 -23.50
N HIS A 191 -12.75 -9.15 -23.24
CA HIS A 191 -14.13 -8.78 -22.89
C HIS A 191 -15.12 -9.11 -24.02
N ARG A 192 -14.82 -8.69 -25.26
CA ARG A 192 -15.64 -9.01 -26.44
C ARG A 192 -15.82 -10.51 -26.65
N THR A 193 -14.74 -11.29 -26.56
CA THR A 193 -14.81 -12.74 -26.77
C THR A 193 -15.68 -13.44 -25.73
N CYS A 194 -15.63 -13.00 -24.46
CA CYS A 194 -16.47 -13.57 -23.42
C CYS A 194 -17.94 -13.16 -23.54
N GLU A 195 -18.24 -11.96 -24.06
CA GLU A 195 -19.62 -11.56 -24.37
C GLU A 195 -20.21 -12.43 -25.50
N GLU A 196 -19.43 -12.69 -26.54
CA GLU A 196 -19.82 -13.57 -27.66
C GLU A 196 -20.10 -15.00 -27.18
N ASP A 197 -19.19 -15.59 -26.39
CA ASP A 197 -19.38 -16.94 -25.85
C ASP A 197 -20.59 -17.03 -24.92
N HIS A 198 -20.82 -16.02 -24.07
CA HIS A 198 -21.99 -15.99 -23.19
C HIS A 198 -23.30 -15.86 -23.97
N ALA A 199 -23.33 -15.10 -25.06
CA ALA A 199 -24.49 -15.00 -25.94
C ALA A 199 -24.80 -16.36 -26.61
N LEU A 200 -23.78 -17.07 -27.12
CA LEU A 200 -23.95 -18.39 -27.73
C LEU A 200 -24.50 -19.42 -26.73
N VAL A 201 -23.97 -19.47 -25.51
CA VAL A 201 -24.48 -20.39 -24.46
C VAL A 201 -25.92 -20.08 -24.09
N SER A 202 -26.30 -18.80 -23.98
CA SER A 202 -27.69 -18.43 -23.67
C SER A 202 -28.69 -18.81 -24.78
N MET A 203 -28.26 -18.79 -26.04
CA MET A 203 -29.10 -19.21 -27.17
C MET A 203 -29.30 -20.73 -27.20
N ASP A 204 -28.25 -21.51 -26.89
CA ASP A 204 -28.34 -22.97 -26.80
C ASP A 204 -29.24 -23.44 -25.63
N GLU A 205 -29.25 -22.74 -24.49
CA GLU A 205 -30.13 -23.07 -23.36
C GLU A 205 -31.63 -22.79 -23.65
N ASP A 206 -31.94 -21.72 -24.38
CA ASP A 206 -33.30 -21.37 -24.78
C ASP A 206 -33.86 -22.31 -25.86
N ASP A 207 -33.01 -22.85 -26.74
CA ASP A 207 -33.41 -23.82 -27.78
C ASP A 207 -33.62 -25.24 -27.23
N VAL A 208 -33.03 -25.58 -26.07
CA VAL A 208 -33.23 -26.89 -25.39
C VAL A 208 -34.54 -26.93 -24.58
N GLN A 209 -35.15 -25.79 -24.28
CA GLN A 209 -36.40 -25.69 -23.52
C GLN A 209 -37.67 -25.59 -24.40
N ARG A 210 -37.55 -25.69 -25.73
CA ARG A 210 -38.67 -25.73 -26.69
C ARG A 210 -38.88 -27.12 -27.29
#